data_AF-A0AA45WNN1-F1
#
_entry.id   AF-A0AA45WNN1-F1
#
_cell.length_a   1.000
_cell.length_b   1.000
_cell.length_c   1.000
_cell.angle_alpha   90.00
_cell.angle_beta   90.00
_cell.angle_gamma   90.00
#
_symmetry.space_group_name_H-M   'P 1'
#
loop_
_entity.id
_entity.type
_entity.pdbx_description
1 polymer ?
#
loop_
_entity_poly.entity_id
_entity_poly.type
_entity_poly.pdbx_seq_one_letter_code
_entity_poly.pdbx_strand_id
1 'polypeptide(L)' 'MIAEGPLAGIIARAIFVVDKNGKIVYKQIVPEITEEPNYEEVLNAVKSAL' A
#
# COMPACT_ATOMS: atom_id res chain seq x y z
N MET A 1 14.26 3.21 -6.18
CA MET A 1 14.23 1.77 -5.80
C MET A 1 14.95 1.65 -4.46
N ILE A 2 14.39 0.91 -3.51
CA ILE A 2 14.93 0.72 -2.13
C ILE A 2 16.05 -0.35 -2.07
N ALA A 3 16.46 -0.91 -3.22
CA ALA A 3 17.40 -2.03 -3.26
C ALA A 3 18.84 -1.69 -2.83
N GLU A 4 19.22 -0.41 -2.79
CA GLU A 4 20.58 0.03 -2.51
C GLU A 4 20.58 1.24 -1.57
N GLY A 5 21.66 1.40 -0.79
CA GLY A 5 21.83 2.51 0.15
C GLY A 5 21.24 2.28 1.56
N PRO A 6 21.04 3.34 2.36
CA PRO A 6 20.67 3.23 3.78
C PRO A 6 19.34 2.50 4.05
N LEU A 7 18.50 2.38 3.03
CA LEU A 7 17.19 1.73 3.12
C LEU A 7 17.21 0.29 2.57
N ALA A 8 18.37 -0.22 2.15
CA ALA A 8 18.48 -1.60 1.65
C ALA A 8 17.99 -2.61 2.70
N GLY A 9 17.07 -3.50 2.27
CA GLY A 9 16.46 -4.50 3.15
C GLY A 9 15.28 -4.00 3.98
N ILE A 10 14.91 -2.72 3.88
CA ILE A 10 13.72 -2.15 4.52
C ILE A 10 12.53 -2.25 3.55
N ILE A 11 11.35 -2.55 4.09
CA ILE A 11 10.10 -2.56 3.31
C ILE A 11 9.56 -1.14 3.13
N ALA A 12 9.03 -0.84 1.93
CA ALA A 12 8.30 0.40 1.70
C ALA A 12 6.99 0.41 2.52
N ARG A 13 6.53 1.60 2.92
CA ARG A 13 5.17 1.77 3.44
C ARG A 13 4.18 1.49 2.31
N ALA A 14 3.33 0.49 2.48
CA ALA A 14 2.37 0.07 1.46
C ALA A 14 1.05 -0.43 2.06
N ILE A 15 -0.02 -0.34 1.28
CA ILE A 15 -1.36 -0.78 1.62
C ILE A 15 -1.85 -1.69 0.51
N PHE A 16 -2.48 -2.79 0.90
CA PHE A 16 -3.14 -3.72 0.00
C PHE A 16 -4.55 -3.98 0.51
N VAL A 17 -5.54 -3.98 -0.38
CA VAL A 17 -6.90 -4.43 -0.06
C VAL A 17 -7.15 -5.74 -0.78
N VAL A 18 -7.62 -6.72 -0.02
CA VAL A 18 -7.93 -8.07 -0.49
C VAL A 18 -9.44 -8.29 -0.37
N ASP A 19 -10.07 -8.74 -1.45
CA ASP A 19 -11.50 -9.05 -1.47
C ASP A 19 -11.83 -10.41 -0.82
N LYS A 20 -13.12 -10.74 -0.74
CA LYS A 20 -13.61 -12.01 -0.16
C LYS A 20 -13.13 -13.27 -0.89
N ASN A 21 -12.69 -13.14 -2.14
CA ASN A 21 -12.14 -14.25 -2.93
C ASN A 21 -10.63 -14.39 -2.73
N GLY A 22 -10.01 -13.59 -1.87
CA GLY A 22 -8.57 -13.58 -1.64
C GLY A 22 -7.78 -12.84 -2.74
N LYS A 23 -8.44 -12.04 -3.58
CA LYS A 23 -7.78 -11.30 -4.66
C LYS A 23 -7.42 -9.89 -4.19
N ILE A 24 -6.21 -9.44 -4.53
CA ILE A 24 -5.81 -8.05 -4.35
C ILE A 24 -6.61 -7.17 -5.33
N VAL A 25 -7.42 -6.27 -4.79
CA VAL A 25 -8.26 -5.34 -5.56
C VAL A 25 -7.75 -3.89 -5.51
N TYR A 26 -6.84 -3.59 -4.58
CA TYR A 26 -6.17 -2.29 -4.51
C TYR A 26 -4.76 -2.45 -3.95
N LYS A 27 -3.85 -1.61 -4.45
CA LYS A 27 -2.49 -1.48 -3.93
C LYS A 27 -2.08 -0.01 -3.92
N GLN A 28 -1.40 0.40 -2.86
CA GLN A 28 -0.74 1.69 -2.77
C GLN A 28 0.65 1.49 -2.20
N ILE A 29 1.65 1.99 -2.91
CA ILE A 29 3.02 2.10 -2.40
C ILE A 29 3.24 3.59 -2.16
N VAL A 30 3.53 3.97 -0.92
CA VAL A 30 3.76 5.37 -0.59
C VAL A 30 5.11 5.81 -1.20
N PRO A 31 5.17 6.91 -1.96
CA PRO A 31 6.39 7.34 -2.64
C PRO A 31 7.57 7.63 -1.71
N GLU A 32 7.29 8.21 -0.54
CA GLU A 32 8.27 8.56 0.48
C GLU A 32 7.90 7.94 1.84
N ILE A 33 8.87 7.43 2.58
CA ILE A 33 8.62 6.67 3.81
C ILE A 33 8.08 7.55 4.95
N THR A 34 8.41 8.85 4.92
CA THR A 34 7.95 9.82 5.91
C THR A 34 6.53 10.30 5.66
N GLU A 35 5.99 10.08 4.47
CA GLU A 35 4.64 10.51 4.10
C GLU A 35 3.57 9.50 4.51
N GLU A 36 2.37 10.01 4.73
CA GLU A 36 1.20 9.18 4.99
C GLU A 36 0.55 8.70 3.68
N PRO A 37 -0.13 7.55 3.69
CA PRO A 37 -0.88 7.10 2.53
C PRO A 37 -2.15 7.93 2.30
N ASN A 38 -2.80 7.68 1.16
CA ASN A 38 -4.10 8.27 0.87
C ASN A 38 -5.21 7.47 1.57
N TYR A 39 -5.55 7.87 2.79
CA TYR A 39 -6.57 7.16 3.58
C TYR A 39 -7.95 7.12 2.90
N GLU A 40 -8.35 8.19 2.24
CA GLU A 40 -9.66 8.26 1.59
C GLU A 40 -9.76 7.25 0.45
N GLU A 41 -8.71 7.15 -0.37
CA GLU A 41 -8.62 6.18 -1.46
C GLU A 41 -8.65 4.74 -0.95
N VAL A 42 -7.91 4.46 0.12
CA VAL A 42 -7.91 3.14 0.78
C VAL A 42 -9.29 2.78 1.31
N LEU A 43 -9.96 3.69 2.02
CA LEU A 43 -11.28 3.44 2.59
C LEU A 43 -12.34 3.21 1.50
N ASN A 44 -12.24 3.93 0.38
CA ASN A 44 -13.12 3.70 -0.76
C ASN A 44 -12.87 2.34 -1.41
N ALA A 45 -11.60 1.95 -1.59
CA ALA A 45 -11.25 0.61 -2.07
C ALA A 45 -11.77 -0.52 -1.17
N VAL A 46 -11.71 -0.35 0.16
CA VAL A 46 -12.27 -1.32 1.12
C VAL A 46 -13.79 -1.44 0.98
N LYS A 47 -14.51 -0.31 0.83
CA LYS A 47 -15.97 -0.34 0.62
C LYS A 47 -16.36 -1.07 -0.67
N SER A 48 -15.59 -0.90 -1.73
CA SER A 48 -15.79 -1.60 -3.01
C SER A 48 -15.37 -3.07 -3.00
N ALA A 49 -14.62 -3.52 -1.97
CA ALA A 49 -14.15 -4.89 -1.84
C ALA A 49 -15.12 -5.82 -1.08
N LEU A 50 -16.25 -5.28 -0.59
CA LEU A 50 -17.30 -6.01 0.13
C LEU A 50 -18.25 -6.79 -0.80
#